data_AF-A0A399F8X2-F1
#
_entry.id   AF-A0A399F8X2-F1
#
_cell.length_a   1.000
_cell.length_b   1.000
_cell.length_c   1.000
_cell.angle_alpha   90.00
_cell.angle_beta   90.00
_cell.angle_gamma   90.00
#
_symmetry.space_group_name_H-M   'P 1'
#
loop_
_entity.id
_entity.type
_entity.pdbx_description
1 polymer ?
#
loop_
_entity_poly.entity_id
_entity_poly.type
_entity_poly.pdbx_seq_one_letter_code
_entity_poly.pdbx_strand_id
1 'polypeptide(L)'
;MTDWWEQTLTRIRPYLEGLRVALYASGGAPSHHLALLALWGGRPRVIHAEEIVAGGLEGLDAVIFPGGGLLAMAGQLNPLQAEGVAQVRRWVHSGGTYIGTCAGSCHPLRMSDPYRTAFPTAAGFQMCEVAPLNAAGGAWGLDSPGTGRIWVQAEDLPLFEGLAGPFEIVHYNGPLFPPAPGAAGKVLKGSQFFTPFEASLVVGGARTLERCVAQGARIAYHQPVGAGQVILFGAHPEFGASALQLGWLPASRLLANALKQVQPRGKADPSTGEVSPAALSEARHVLTELRETLEQLTPRGELLPPNTPPFLGYSGPALWRAVLEESGQVLERMRAWLGECPIGEGFVAPFLLDSEPRPNQDFGFMGARQLLARALQMARQAGATRPEEWPAFSGAYNEFLHHPYHLVASTYLSAGGLIAGAALQATAFASANRLSLPRVVPLTATGANYAE
;
A
#
# COMPACT_ATOMS: atom_id res chain seq x y z
N MET A 1 -15.96 17.28 -12.12
CA MET A 1 -16.03 16.64 -10.78
C MET A 1 -14.62 16.53 -10.19
N THR A 2 -14.01 17.67 -9.88
CA THR A 2 -12.61 17.83 -9.45
C THR A 2 -12.46 18.38 -8.03
N ASP A 3 -13.57 18.57 -7.31
CA ASP A 3 -13.64 19.30 -6.03
C ASP A 3 -13.24 18.45 -4.81
N TRP A 4 -13.30 17.12 -4.90
CA TRP A 4 -13.11 16.29 -3.70
C TRP A 4 -11.67 16.33 -3.16
N TRP A 5 -10.65 16.42 -4.01
CA TRP A 5 -9.26 16.42 -3.57
C TRP A 5 -8.94 17.71 -2.81
N GLU A 6 -9.25 18.87 -3.40
CA GLU A 6 -9.03 20.18 -2.78
C GLU A 6 -9.80 20.32 -1.46
N GLN A 7 -11.06 19.90 -1.42
CA GLN A 7 -11.82 19.84 -0.16
C GLN A 7 -11.14 18.95 0.90
N THR A 8 -10.52 17.84 0.49
CA THR A 8 -9.78 16.97 1.41
C THR A 8 -8.58 17.73 1.97
N LEU A 9 -7.78 18.35 1.10
CA LEU A 9 -6.61 19.15 1.45
C LEU A 9 -6.96 20.26 2.44
N THR A 10 -7.97 21.07 2.15
CA THR A 10 -8.42 22.16 3.02
C THR A 10 -8.83 21.66 4.41
N ARG A 11 -9.47 20.50 4.48
CA ARG A 11 -9.95 19.93 5.74
C ARG A 11 -8.86 19.27 6.56
N ILE A 12 -7.91 18.58 5.94
CA ILE A 12 -6.93 17.75 6.66
C ILE A 12 -5.68 18.50 7.06
N ARG A 13 -5.24 19.47 6.24
CA ARG A 13 -3.95 20.16 6.43
C ARG A 13 -3.78 20.79 7.82
N PRO A 14 -4.77 21.50 8.39
CA PRO A 14 -4.63 22.08 9.73
C PRO A 14 -4.39 21.05 10.84
N TYR A 15 -4.88 19.82 10.66
CA TYR A 15 -4.67 18.73 11.62
C TYR A 15 -3.27 18.15 11.50
N LEU A 16 -2.75 17.99 10.27
CA LEU A 16 -1.45 17.34 10.05
C LEU A 16 -0.25 18.17 10.48
N GLU A 17 -0.34 19.50 10.47
CA GLU A 17 0.77 20.38 10.88
C GLU A 17 1.25 20.12 12.31
N GLY A 18 0.38 19.62 13.19
CA GLY A 18 0.68 19.30 14.58
C GLY A 18 0.84 17.81 14.88
N LEU A 19 0.75 16.93 13.88
CA LEU A 19 0.73 15.48 14.10
C LEU A 19 2.07 14.82 13.77
N ARG A 20 2.49 13.92 14.66
CA ARG A 20 3.70 13.12 14.57
C ARG A 20 3.31 11.71 14.12
N VAL A 21 3.17 11.56 12.81
CA VAL A 21 2.75 10.31 12.17
C VAL A 21 3.97 9.63 11.60
N ALA A 22 4.20 8.37 11.95
CA ALA A 22 5.20 7.53 11.27
C ALA A 22 4.52 6.39 10.51
N LEU A 23 5.21 5.89 9.49
CA LEU A 23 4.83 4.67 8.80
C LEU A 23 5.79 3.55 9.18
N TYR A 24 5.24 2.38 9.49
CA TYR A 24 6.05 1.19 9.72
C TYR A 24 6.78 0.78 8.44
N ALA A 25 8.10 0.60 8.56
CA ALA A 25 9.00 0.50 7.42
C ALA A 25 9.70 -0.84 7.25
N SER A 26 9.64 -1.76 8.22
CA SER A 26 10.38 -3.03 8.10
C SER A 26 9.64 -4.11 7.29
N GLY A 27 8.41 -3.86 6.83
CA GLY A 27 7.69 -4.75 5.93
C GLY A 27 6.48 -4.12 5.28
N GLY A 28 6.11 -4.59 4.09
CA GLY A 28 4.98 -4.08 3.31
C GLY A 28 5.34 -2.96 2.32
N ALA A 29 4.33 -2.23 1.85
CA ALA A 29 4.49 -1.17 0.83
C ALA A 29 4.01 0.21 1.36
N PRO A 30 4.91 1.04 1.90
CA PRO A 30 4.51 2.31 2.55
C PRO A 30 4.35 3.51 1.60
N SER A 31 4.76 3.41 0.33
CA SER A 31 4.95 4.58 -0.54
C SER A 31 3.67 5.40 -0.80
N HIS A 32 2.51 4.75 -0.99
CA HIS A 32 1.24 5.46 -1.17
C HIS A 32 0.84 6.28 0.04
N HIS A 33 0.99 5.72 1.24
CA HIS A 33 0.73 6.41 2.49
C HIS A 33 1.69 7.60 2.69
N LEU A 34 2.98 7.45 2.38
CA LEU A 34 3.97 8.53 2.46
C LEU A 34 3.59 9.70 1.54
N ALA A 35 3.22 9.39 0.29
CA ALA A 35 2.82 10.39 -0.69
C ALA A 35 1.54 11.12 -0.27
N LEU A 36 0.50 10.40 0.17
CA LEU A 36 -0.73 11.01 0.66
C LEU A 36 -0.46 11.93 1.86
N LEU A 37 0.29 11.44 2.86
CA LEU A 37 0.65 12.22 4.03
C LEU A 37 1.38 13.52 3.64
N ALA A 38 2.37 13.42 2.75
CA ALA A 38 3.15 14.57 2.29
C ALA A 38 2.31 15.60 1.52
N LEU A 39 1.45 15.14 0.61
CA LEU A 39 0.61 16.01 -0.22
C LEU A 39 -0.50 16.69 0.60
N TRP A 40 -0.96 16.03 1.64
CA TRP A 40 -1.90 16.60 2.60
C TRP A 40 -1.26 17.61 3.57
N GLY A 41 0.06 17.79 3.51
CA GLY A 41 0.82 18.75 4.32
C GLY A 41 1.39 18.15 5.61
N GLY A 42 1.29 16.83 5.79
CA GLY A 42 1.98 16.11 6.85
C GLY A 42 3.48 15.97 6.57
N ARG A 43 4.23 15.59 7.61
CA ARG A 43 5.68 15.38 7.53
C ARG A 43 5.96 13.90 7.35
N PRO A 44 6.54 13.46 6.22
CA PRO A 44 6.91 12.06 6.03
C PRO A 44 7.90 11.61 7.10
N ARG A 45 7.57 10.54 7.80
CA ARG A 45 8.45 9.83 8.72
C ARG A 45 8.22 8.34 8.57
N VAL A 46 9.29 7.58 8.61
CA VAL A 46 9.26 6.12 8.72
C VAL A 46 9.75 5.70 10.10
N ILE A 47 9.31 4.54 10.57
CA ILE A 47 9.80 3.91 11.79
C ILE A 47 10.07 2.44 11.52
N HIS A 48 11.30 2.00 11.80
CA HIS A 48 11.69 0.61 11.64
C HIS A 48 11.46 -0.19 12.93
N ALA A 49 11.44 -1.51 12.81
CA ALA A 49 11.26 -2.42 13.94
C ALA A 49 12.30 -2.21 15.05
N GLU A 50 13.56 -1.94 14.70
CA GLU A 50 14.64 -1.69 15.66
C GLU A 50 14.39 -0.41 16.48
N GLU A 51 13.87 0.63 15.83
CA GLU A 51 13.48 1.88 16.51
C GLU A 51 12.25 1.67 17.42
N ILE A 52 11.30 0.83 16.99
CA ILE A 52 10.14 0.46 17.83
C ILE A 52 10.60 -0.28 19.09
N VAL A 53 11.48 -1.27 18.95
CA VAL A 53 12.04 -2.03 20.08
C VAL A 53 12.76 -1.09 21.05
N ALA A 54 13.52 -0.12 20.53
CA ALA A 54 14.21 0.90 21.30
C ALA A 54 13.31 1.99 21.92
N GLY A 55 11.98 1.92 21.76
CA GLY A 55 11.04 2.86 22.38
C GLY A 55 10.71 4.11 21.54
N GLY A 56 11.08 4.16 20.26
CA GLY A 56 10.87 5.31 19.39
C GLY A 56 9.40 5.69 19.14
N LEU A 57 8.45 4.87 19.57
CA LEU A 57 7.02 5.16 19.53
C LEU A 57 6.58 6.28 20.48
N GLU A 58 7.28 6.52 21.59
CA GLU A 58 6.89 7.53 22.59
C GLU A 58 6.80 8.95 22.00
N GLY A 59 7.60 9.21 20.96
CA GLY A 59 7.61 10.47 20.23
C GLY A 59 6.52 10.61 19.16
N LEU A 60 5.60 9.67 19.03
CA LEU A 60 4.61 9.60 17.94
C LEU A 60 3.17 9.66 18.45
N ASP A 61 2.31 10.29 17.65
CA ASP A 61 0.87 10.36 17.90
C ASP A 61 0.14 9.22 17.18
N ALA A 62 0.62 8.86 15.99
CA ALA A 62 0.10 7.74 15.22
C ALA A 62 1.21 6.97 14.49
N VAL A 63 0.95 5.67 14.28
CA VAL A 63 1.75 4.80 13.42
C VAL A 63 0.84 4.09 12.46
N ILE A 64 1.15 4.21 11.17
CA ILE A 64 0.45 3.52 10.09
C ILE A 64 1.23 2.24 9.75
N PHE A 65 0.57 1.09 9.86
CA PHE A 65 1.03 -0.19 9.37
C PHE A 65 0.43 -0.44 7.97
N PRO A 66 1.25 -0.50 6.91
CA PRO A 66 0.76 -0.63 5.55
C PRO A 66 0.25 -2.06 5.25
N GLY A 67 -0.24 -2.27 4.03
CA GLY A 67 -0.45 -3.62 3.49
C GLY A 67 0.83 -4.47 3.44
N GLY A 68 0.66 -5.79 3.33
CA GLY A 68 1.75 -6.77 3.48
C GLY A 68 2.76 -6.77 2.34
N GLY A 69 3.90 -7.43 2.55
CA GLY A 69 4.91 -7.67 1.52
C GLY A 69 4.72 -9.04 0.87
N LEU A 70 5.82 -9.64 0.41
CA LEU A 70 5.84 -10.99 -0.15
C LEU A 70 5.38 -12.06 0.85
N LEU A 71 5.74 -11.87 2.11
CA LEU A 71 5.43 -12.77 3.22
C LEU A 71 4.17 -12.32 3.98
N ALA A 72 3.35 -11.45 3.37
CA ALA A 72 2.12 -10.92 3.94
C ALA A 72 2.32 -10.38 5.37
N MET A 73 1.52 -10.85 6.34
CA MET A 73 1.63 -10.45 7.74
C MET A 73 2.96 -10.86 8.38
N ALA A 74 3.53 -12.01 8.00
CA ALA A 74 4.78 -12.50 8.57
C ALA A 74 5.95 -11.54 8.29
N GLY A 75 5.96 -10.92 7.10
CA GLY A 75 6.95 -9.92 6.73
C GLY A 75 6.97 -8.68 7.62
N GLN A 76 5.84 -8.37 8.28
CA GLN A 76 5.74 -7.26 9.24
C GLN A 76 5.98 -7.72 10.69
N LEU A 77 5.65 -8.97 11.01
CA LEU A 77 5.83 -9.51 12.37
C LEU A 77 7.27 -9.95 12.63
N ASN A 78 7.93 -10.54 11.65
CA ASN A 78 9.28 -11.10 11.80
C ASN A 78 10.31 -10.02 12.19
N PRO A 79 10.32 -8.81 11.63
CA PRO A 79 11.26 -7.79 12.10
C PRO A 79 10.91 -7.27 13.50
N LEU A 80 9.61 -7.18 13.85
CA LEU A 80 9.17 -6.67 15.16
C LEU A 80 9.50 -7.61 16.32
N GLN A 81 9.36 -8.91 16.10
CA GLN A 81 9.46 -9.93 17.15
C GLN A 81 8.48 -9.67 18.32
N ALA A 82 8.53 -10.52 19.35
CA ALA A 82 7.63 -10.38 20.50
C ALA A 82 7.82 -9.05 21.25
N GLU A 83 9.05 -8.55 21.32
CA GLU A 83 9.38 -7.30 22.02
C GLU A 83 8.79 -6.08 21.32
N GLY A 84 8.99 -5.94 20.00
CA GLY A 84 8.44 -4.83 19.23
C GLY A 84 6.91 -4.83 19.24
N VAL A 85 6.30 -6.02 19.17
CA VAL A 85 4.84 -6.15 19.33
C VAL A 85 4.37 -5.67 20.71
N ALA A 86 5.08 -6.04 21.78
CA ALA A 86 4.75 -5.57 23.12
C ALA A 86 4.92 -4.04 23.25
N GLN A 87 5.92 -3.45 22.60
CA GLN A 87 6.09 -1.99 22.54
C GLN A 87 4.91 -1.30 21.85
N VAL A 88 4.48 -1.79 20.68
CA VAL A 88 3.32 -1.22 19.97
C VAL A 88 2.08 -1.28 20.84
N ARG A 89 1.79 -2.42 21.48
CA ARG A 89 0.62 -2.57 22.36
C ARG A 89 0.66 -1.62 23.56
N ARG A 90 1.80 -1.51 24.24
CA ARG A 90 1.96 -0.58 25.36
C ARG A 90 1.75 0.86 24.91
N TRP A 91 2.32 1.24 23.78
CA TRP A 91 2.17 2.58 23.23
C TRP A 91 0.70 2.90 22.89
N VAL A 92 -0.02 1.98 22.23
CA VAL A 92 -1.48 2.16 21.97
C VAL A 92 -2.25 2.27 23.28
N HIS A 93 -1.99 1.39 24.26
CA HIS A 93 -2.69 1.43 25.55
C HIS A 93 -2.45 2.74 26.33
N SER A 94 -1.26 3.32 26.21
CA SER A 94 -0.89 4.63 26.77
C SER A 94 -1.37 5.81 25.91
N GLY A 95 -2.05 5.53 24.80
CA GLY A 95 -2.83 6.46 24.00
C GLY A 95 -2.27 6.88 22.65
N GLY A 96 -1.36 6.08 22.10
CA GLY A 96 -1.03 6.11 20.68
C GLY A 96 -2.19 5.67 19.78
N THR A 97 -2.19 6.12 18.52
CA THR A 97 -3.17 5.71 17.51
C THR A 97 -2.55 4.77 16.47
N TYR A 98 -2.94 3.50 16.49
CA TYR A 98 -2.58 2.54 15.46
C TYR A 98 -3.52 2.66 14.26
N ILE A 99 -2.97 2.78 13.05
CA ILE A 99 -3.74 2.72 11.81
C ILE A 99 -3.22 1.55 10.98
N GLY A 100 -4.08 0.65 10.53
CA GLY A 100 -3.67 -0.51 9.72
C GLY A 100 -4.43 -0.62 8.41
N THR A 101 -3.75 -0.91 7.30
CA THR A 101 -4.41 -1.29 6.02
C THR A 101 -4.06 -2.72 5.63
N CYS A 102 -5.03 -3.47 5.09
CA CYS A 102 -4.86 -4.85 4.62
C CYS A 102 -4.11 -5.75 5.64
N ALA A 103 -2.89 -6.22 5.37
CA ALA A 103 -2.12 -7.04 6.32
C ALA A 103 -1.84 -6.30 7.64
N GLY A 104 -1.57 -4.99 7.58
CA GLY A 104 -1.44 -4.14 8.76
C GLY A 104 -2.73 -4.10 9.58
N SER A 105 -3.90 -4.29 8.97
CA SER A 105 -5.15 -4.38 9.70
C SER A 105 -5.36 -5.72 10.41
N CYS A 106 -4.65 -6.79 10.03
CA CYS A 106 -4.82 -8.11 10.62
C CYS A 106 -4.20 -8.23 12.02
N HIS A 107 -3.08 -7.54 12.28
CA HIS A 107 -2.31 -7.75 13.52
C HIS A 107 -3.11 -7.48 14.79
N PRO A 108 -3.93 -6.42 14.87
CA PRO A 108 -4.73 -6.16 16.07
C PRO A 108 -5.96 -7.07 16.21
N LEU A 109 -6.32 -7.86 15.21
CA LEU A 109 -7.56 -8.64 15.18
C LEU A 109 -7.42 -9.99 15.88
N ARG A 110 -8.56 -10.59 16.21
CA ARG A 110 -8.62 -11.98 16.64
C ARG A 110 -8.60 -12.89 15.41
N MET A 111 -7.38 -13.19 14.96
CA MET A 111 -7.13 -14.13 13.87
C MET A 111 -7.43 -15.58 14.29
N SER A 112 -7.55 -16.48 13.32
CA SER A 112 -7.85 -17.90 13.56
C SER A 112 -6.78 -18.59 14.43
N ASP A 113 -7.17 -19.62 15.18
CA ASP A 113 -6.23 -20.36 16.01
C ASP A 113 -5.09 -21.01 15.20
N PRO A 114 -5.34 -21.63 14.02
CA PRO A 114 -4.24 -22.13 13.19
C PRO A 114 -3.22 -21.06 12.80
N TYR A 115 -3.68 -19.86 12.46
CA TYR A 115 -2.79 -18.74 12.15
C TYR A 115 -1.98 -18.30 13.38
N ARG A 116 -2.62 -18.22 14.55
CA ARG A 116 -1.96 -17.85 15.81
C ARG A 116 -0.94 -18.91 16.26
N THR A 117 -1.21 -20.19 15.98
CA THR A 117 -0.25 -21.28 16.20
C THR A 117 0.94 -21.18 15.24
N ALA A 118 0.70 -20.87 13.97
CA ALA A 118 1.77 -20.68 12.97
C ALA A 118 2.62 -19.42 13.24
N PHE A 119 2.01 -18.37 13.80
CA PHE A 119 2.66 -17.10 14.11
C PHE A 119 2.38 -16.67 15.56
N PRO A 120 3.08 -17.23 16.56
CA PRO A 120 2.85 -16.91 17.97
C PRO A 120 2.95 -15.41 18.30
N THR A 121 3.83 -14.68 17.60
CA THR A 121 3.97 -13.22 17.72
C THR A 121 2.67 -12.48 17.39
N ALA A 122 1.83 -13.02 16.50
CA ALA A 122 0.53 -12.43 16.18
C ALA A 122 -0.45 -12.50 17.35
N ALA A 123 -0.45 -13.59 18.13
CA ALA A 123 -1.26 -13.68 19.34
C ALA A 123 -0.84 -12.63 20.37
N GLY A 124 0.45 -12.30 20.40
CA GLY A 124 1.00 -11.19 21.19
C GLY A 124 0.54 -9.82 20.72
N PHE A 125 0.02 -9.64 19.50
CA PHE A 125 -0.35 -8.35 18.91
C PHE A 125 -1.85 -8.04 19.01
N GLN A 126 -2.70 -9.05 19.21
CA GLN A 126 -4.16 -8.87 19.30
C GLN A 126 -4.54 -7.77 20.31
N MET A 127 -5.37 -6.83 19.86
CA MET A 127 -5.97 -5.73 20.64
C MET A 127 -7.50 -5.65 20.48
N CYS A 128 -8.07 -6.40 19.54
CA CYS A 128 -9.50 -6.46 19.23
C CYS A 128 -10.01 -7.89 19.34
N GLU A 129 -11.27 -8.04 19.77
CA GLU A 129 -11.94 -9.34 19.86
C GLU A 129 -12.68 -9.75 18.57
N VAL A 130 -12.72 -8.84 17.59
CA VAL A 130 -13.37 -9.09 16.29
C VAL A 130 -12.51 -10.00 15.42
N ALA A 131 -13.16 -11.01 14.85
CA ALA A 131 -12.57 -11.89 13.84
C ALA A 131 -13.07 -11.49 12.45
N PRO A 132 -12.22 -11.45 11.42
CA PRO A 132 -12.64 -11.23 10.03
C PRO A 132 -13.63 -12.28 9.54
N LEU A 133 -14.57 -11.87 8.68
CA LEU A 133 -15.51 -12.77 7.99
C LEU A 133 -14.82 -13.75 7.04
N ASN A 134 -13.63 -13.40 6.56
CA ASN A 134 -12.78 -14.22 5.70
C ASN A 134 -11.58 -14.80 6.46
N ALA A 135 -11.67 -14.95 7.79
CA ALA A 135 -10.64 -15.67 8.54
C ALA A 135 -10.59 -17.14 8.11
N ALA A 136 -9.38 -17.64 7.84
CA ALA A 136 -9.15 -18.99 7.33
C ALA A 136 -8.19 -19.79 8.21
N GLY A 137 -8.22 -21.12 8.05
CA GLY A 137 -7.35 -22.05 8.80
C GLY A 137 -5.94 -22.23 8.22
N GLY A 138 -5.65 -21.67 7.04
CA GLY A 138 -4.33 -21.78 6.41
C GLY A 138 -3.28 -20.84 7.00
N ALA A 139 -2.01 -21.01 6.61
CA ALA A 139 -0.90 -20.18 7.08
C ALA A 139 -1.06 -18.68 6.72
N TRP A 140 -1.83 -18.35 5.69
CA TRP A 140 -2.19 -16.96 5.38
C TRP A 140 -3.21 -16.35 6.35
N GLY A 141 -3.90 -17.15 7.16
CA GLY A 141 -4.89 -16.68 8.15
C GLY A 141 -6.17 -16.06 7.57
N LEU A 142 -6.21 -15.80 6.26
CA LEU A 142 -7.35 -15.26 5.52
C LEU A 142 -7.60 -16.04 4.22
N ASP A 143 -8.87 -16.23 3.88
CA ASP A 143 -9.29 -16.55 2.52
C ASP A 143 -9.31 -15.24 1.74
N SER A 144 -8.72 -15.22 0.55
CA SER A 144 -8.71 -14.03 -0.29
C SER A 144 -10.10 -13.78 -0.88
N PRO A 145 -10.70 -12.58 -0.67
CA PRO A 145 -11.92 -12.18 -1.36
C PRO A 145 -11.68 -11.85 -2.84
N GLY A 146 -10.43 -11.57 -3.23
CA GLY A 146 -10.03 -11.08 -4.55
C GLY A 146 -9.35 -9.72 -4.54
N THR A 147 -9.02 -9.23 -5.73
CA THR A 147 -8.35 -7.93 -5.95
C THR A 147 -9.12 -7.05 -6.91
N GLY A 148 -9.06 -5.74 -6.71
CA GLY A 148 -9.66 -4.75 -7.59
C GLY A 148 -10.58 -3.79 -6.85
N ARG A 149 -11.62 -3.28 -7.50
CA ARG A 149 -12.50 -2.29 -6.89
C ARG A 149 -13.79 -2.89 -6.33
N ILE A 150 -14.16 -2.47 -5.13
CA ILE A 150 -15.44 -2.82 -4.51
C ILE A 150 -16.27 -1.57 -4.26
N TRP A 151 -17.59 -1.71 -4.33
CA TRP A 151 -18.54 -0.67 -3.97
C TRP A 151 -18.83 -0.71 -2.47
N VAL A 152 -18.71 0.43 -1.82
CA VAL A 152 -18.94 0.62 -0.38
C VAL A 152 -19.97 1.70 -0.18
N GLN A 153 -20.95 1.44 0.68
CA GLN A 153 -21.89 2.45 1.15
C GLN A 153 -21.21 3.32 2.22
N ALA A 154 -21.14 4.62 1.99
CA ALA A 154 -20.76 5.57 3.04
C ALA A 154 -21.80 5.56 4.16
N GLU A 155 -21.32 5.68 5.40
CA GLU A 155 -22.13 5.75 6.62
C GLU A 155 -21.95 7.13 7.28
N ASP A 156 -22.92 7.56 8.08
CA ASP A 156 -22.84 8.84 8.79
C ASP A 156 -21.98 8.72 10.05
N LEU A 157 -20.68 8.59 9.84
CA LEU A 157 -19.66 8.39 10.86
C LEU A 157 -18.44 9.28 10.57
N PRO A 158 -17.68 9.72 11.59
CA PRO A 158 -16.51 10.60 11.40
C PRO A 158 -15.52 10.07 10.36
N LEU A 159 -15.33 8.75 10.30
CA LEU A 159 -14.42 8.12 9.34
C LEU A 159 -14.85 8.34 7.88
N PHE A 160 -16.15 8.50 7.61
CA PHE A 160 -16.74 8.65 6.28
C PHE A 160 -17.14 10.09 5.97
N GLU A 161 -16.77 11.06 6.82
CA GLU A 161 -17.11 12.47 6.65
C GLU A 161 -16.73 12.96 5.24
N GLY A 162 -17.70 13.53 4.53
CA GLY A 162 -17.52 14.05 3.18
C GLY A 162 -17.56 13.00 2.07
N LEU A 163 -17.74 11.72 2.35
CA LEU A 163 -18.01 10.72 1.31
C LEU A 163 -19.51 10.69 0.99
N ALA A 164 -19.85 10.86 -0.28
CA ALA A 164 -21.24 10.84 -0.75
C ALA A 164 -21.56 9.50 -1.41
N GLY A 165 -22.77 8.99 -1.14
CA GLY A 165 -23.32 7.79 -1.77
C GLY A 165 -22.47 6.52 -1.62
N PRO A 166 -22.76 5.49 -2.43
CA PRO A 166 -21.80 4.43 -2.69
C PRO A 166 -20.57 4.98 -3.41
N PHE A 167 -19.38 4.57 -2.98
CA PHE A 167 -18.13 4.92 -3.63
C PHE A 167 -17.28 3.66 -3.87
N GLU A 168 -16.33 3.75 -4.81
CA GLU A 168 -15.37 2.68 -5.05
C GLU A 168 -14.13 2.84 -4.17
N ILE A 169 -13.61 1.70 -3.71
CA ILE A 169 -12.32 1.59 -3.04
C ILE A 169 -11.58 0.37 -3.58
N VAL A 170 -10.25 0.46 -3.65
CA VAL A 170 -9.41 -0.69 -4.01
C VAL A 170 -9.38 -1.67 -2.83
N HIS A 171 -9.61 -2.94 -3.10
CA HIS A 171 -9.49 -4.04 -2.18
C HIS A 171 -8.46 -5.03 -2.72
N TYR A 172 -7.61 -5.54 -1.84
CA TYR A 172 -6.51 -6.43 -2.21
C TYR A 172 -6.31 -7.48 -1.11
N ASN A 173 -7.16 -8.51 -1.10
CA ASN A 173 -7.12 -9.65 -0.17
C ASN A 173 -7.25 -9.35 1.33
N GLY A 174 -7.47 -8.11 1.73
CA GLY A 174 -7.49 -7.76 3.14
C GLY A 174 -8.70 -8.33 3.89
N PRO A 175 -8.73 -8.19 5.22
CA PRO A 175 -9.84 -8.69 6.02
C PRO A 175 -11.15 -7.95 5.71
N LEU A 176 -12.27 -8.64 5.80
CA LEU A 176 -13.60 -8.05 5.77
C LEU A 176 -14.21 -8.17 7.17
N PHE A 177 -14.60 -7.06 7.78
CA PHE A 177 -15.10 -7.07 9.16
C PHE A 177 -16.58 -7.45 9.22
N PRO A 178 -17.03 -8.18 10.26
CA PRO A 178 -18.45 -8.42 10.50
C PRO A 178 -19.17 -7.12 10.90
N PRO A 179 -20.52 -7.08 10.84
CA PRO A 179 -21.30 -5.96 11.37
C PRO A 179 -21.27 -5.97 12.90
N ALA A 180 -20.16 -5.48 13.48
CA ALA A 180 -19.92 -5.38 14.91
C ALA A 180 -19.81 -3.91 15.35
N PRO A 181 -19.96 -3.60 16.65
CA PRO A 181 -19.67 -2.25 17.17
C PRO A 181 -18.28 -1.79 16.73
N GLY A 182 -18.20 -0.59 16.16
CA GLY A 182 -16.96 -0.03 15.60
C GLY A 182 -16.69 -0.38 14.13
N ALA A 183 -17.39 -1.35 13.54
CA ALA A 183 -17.28 -1.69 12.13
C ALA A 183 -18.13 -0.78 11.24
N ALA A 184 -17.60 -0.32 10.11
CA ALA A 184 -18.25 0.66 9.25
C ALA A 184 -17.89 0.48 7.76
N GLY A 185 -18.73 1.06 6.90
CA GLY A 185 -18.60 1.00 5.44
C GLY A 185 -19.08 -0.33 4.88
N LYS A 186 -20.40 -0.50 4.79
CA LYS A 186 -21.03 -1.69 4.21
C LYS A 186 -20.54 -1.96 2.78
N VAL A 187 -19.94 -3.13 2.58
CA VAL A 187 -19.60 -3.62 1.24
C VAL A 187 -20.89 -4.00 0.51
N LEU A 188 -21.06 -3.48 -0.69
CA LEU A 188 -22.22 -3.75 -1.53
C LEU A 188 -21.96 -4.90 -2.51
N LYS A 189 -20.84 -4.85 -3.23
CA LYS A 189 -20.41 -5.84 -4.24
C LYS A 189 -19.03 -5.51 -4.80
N GLY A 190 -18.43 -6.43 -5.54
CA GLY A 190 -17.34 -6.11 -6.47
C GLY A 190 -17.83 -5.23 -7.62
N SER A 191 -16.99 -4.33 -8.12
CA SER A 191 -17.26 -3.59 -9.36
C SER A 191 -16.84 -4.41 -10.58
N GLN A 192 -17.03 -3.86 -11.79
CA GLN A 192 -16.55 -4.51 -13.02
C GLN A 192 -15.01 -4.62 -13.06
N PHE A 193 -14.31 -3.86 -12.22
CA PHE A 193 -12.86 -3.90 -12.08
C PHE A 193 -12.43 -4.75 -10.88
N PHE A 194 -13.24 -5.74 -10.51
CA PHE A 194 -12.94 -6.68 -9.43
C PHE A 194 -12.69 -8.08 -9.98
N THR A 195 -11.59 -8.67 -9.56
CA THR A 195 -11.24 -10.05 -9.84
C THR A 195 -11.36 -10.87 -8.55
N PRO A 196 -12.35 -11.76 -8.42
CA PRO A 196 -12.42 -12.68 -7.29
C PRO A 196 -11.26 -13.67 -7.33
N PHE A 197 -10.73 -14.04 -6.18
CA PHE A 197 -9.59 -14.94 -6.08
C PHE A 197 -9.86 -16.29 -6.74
N GLU A 198 -11.09 -16.82 -6.57
CA GLU A 198 -11.49 -18.11 -7.11
C GLU A 198 -11.45 -18.16 -8.66
N ALA A 199 -11.48 -17.00 -9.34
CA ALA A 199 -11.27 -16.95 -10.79
C ALA A 199 -9.87 -17.45 -11.21
N SER A 200 -8.89 -17.42 -10.30
CA SER A 200 -7.55 -17.97 -10.52
C SER A 200 -7.42 -19.47 -10.24
N LEU A 201 -8.44 -20.11 -9.63
CA LEU A 201 -8.36 -21.48 -9.12
C LEU A 201 -9.23 -22.50 -9.87
N VAL A 202 -10.05 -22.06 -10.84
CA VAL A 202 -11.00 -22.92 -11.58
C VAL A 202 -11.93 -23.70 -10.62
N VAL A 203 -12.36 -23.07 -9.53
CA VAL A 203 -13.26 -23.65 -8.53
C VAL A 203 -14.67 -23.09 -8.70
N GLY A 204 -15.70 -23.95 -8.67
CA GLY A 204 -17.10 -23.55 -8.66
C GLY A 204 -17.63 -23.27 -7.24
N GLY A 205 -18.66 -22.43 -7.11
CA GLY A 205 -19.31 -22.10 -5.84
C GLY A 205 -19.43 -20.60 -5.57
N ALA A 206 -20.04 -20.25 -4.43
CA ALA A 206 -20.15 -18.85 -3.99
C ALA A 206 -18.76 -18.31 -3.64
N ARG A 207 -18.40 -17.16 -4.22
CA ARG A 207 -17.08 -16.54 -4.04
C ARG A 207 -16.94 -15.95 -2.64
N THR A 208 -15.71 -15.85 -2.14
CA THR A 208 -15.43 -15.38 -0.78
C THR A 208 -16.02 -13.99 -0.51
N LEU A 209 -15.86 -13.05 -1.45
CA LEU A 209 -16.49 -11.73 -1.35
C LEU A 209 -18.02 -11.82 -1.23
N GLU A 210 -18.67 -12.65 -2.05
CA GLU A 210 -20.13 -12.80 -2.05
C GLU A 210 -20.64 -13.35 -0.72
N ARG A 211 -19.94 -14.36 -0.16
CA ARG A 211 -20.24 -14.92 1.17
C ARG A 211 -20.10 -13.87 2.28
N CYS A 212 -19.06 -13.03 2.23
CA CYS A 212 -18.86 -11.98 3.22
C CYS A 212 -19.89 -10.84 3.07
N VAL A 213 -20.24 -10.45 1.84
CA VAL A 213 -21.28 -9.44 1.56
C VAL A 213 -22.64 -9.90 2.09
N ALA A 214 -23.01 -11.17 1.87
CA ALA A 214 -24.24 -11.75 2.41
C ALA A 214 -24.31 -11.70 3.94
N GLN A 215 -23.16 -11.73 4.62
CA GLN A 215 -23.04 -11.59 6.07
C GLN A 215 -22.92 -10.12 6.54
N GLY A 216 -23.04 -9.16 5.63
CA GLY A 216 -22.97 -7.74 5.96
C GLY A 216 -21.54 -7.25 6.20
N ALA A 217 -20.59 -7.63 5.36
CA ALA A 217 -19.21 -7.17 5.42
C ALA A 217 -19.05 -5.64 5.56
N ARG A 218 -18.00 -5.25 6.28
CA ARG A 218 -17.54 -3.87 6.52
C ARG A 218 -16.07 -3.73 6.11
N ILE A 219 -15.68 -2.56 5.63
CA ILE A 219 -14.30 -2.28 5.17
C ILE A 219 -13.43 -1.57 6.21
N ALA A 220 -14.04 -1.02 7.26
CA ALA A 220 -13.34 -0.32 8.32
C ALA A 220 -13.75 -0.83 9.71
N TYR A 221 -12.83 -0.74 10.66
CA TYR A 221 -13.08 -1.05 12.07
C TYR A 221 -12.34 -0.05 12.97
N HIS A 222 -13.04 0.51 13.94
CA HIS A 222 -12.47 1.42 14.93
C HIS A 222 -12.80 0.93 16.34
N GLN A 223 -11.78 0.84 17.19
CA GLN A 223 -11.94 0.43 18.59
C GLN A 223 -11.01 1.24 19.51
N PRO A 224 -11.53 1.81 20.62
CA PRO A 224 -10.70 2.29 21.71
C PRO A 224 -9.90 1.15 22.37
N VAL A 225 -8.67 1.43 22.79
CA VAL A 225 -7.78 0.49 23.47
C VAL A 225 -7.00 1.24 24.55
N GLY A 226 -7.37 1.04 25.82
CA GLY A 226 -6.81 1.84 26.92
C GLY A 226 -7.11 3.33 26.73
N ALA A 227 -6.06 4.16 26.78
CA ALA A 227 -6.14 5.59 26.48
C ALA A 227 -6.00 5.91 24.97
N GLY A 228 -5.86 4.89 24.11
CA GLY A 228 -5.63 5.04 22.68
C GLY A 228 -6.68 4.36 21.83
N GLN A 229 -6.31 4.07 20.59
CA GLN A 229 -7.24 3.51 19.62
C GLN A 229 -6.54 2.76 18.50
N VAL A 230 -7.30 1.86 17.88
CA VAL A 230 -6.95 1.17 16.65
C VAL A 230 -7.98 1.53 15.57
N ILE A 231 -7.51 1.94 14.39
CA ILE A 231 -8.33 2.24 13.21
C ILE A 231 -7.83 1.37 12.07
N LEU A 232 -8.70 0.51 11.56
CA LEU A 232 -8.33 -0.57 10.67
C LEU A 232 -9.11 -0.46 9.37
N PHE A 233 -8.44 -0.69 8.25
CA PHE A 233 -9.03 -0.77 6.93
C PHE A 233 -8.68 -2.11 6.29
N GLY A 234 -9.70 -2.90 5.99
CA GLY A 234 -9.54 -4.13 5.23
C GLY A 234 -9.24 -3.88 3.75
N ALA A 235 -9.70 -2.75 3.24
CA ALA A 235 -9.41 -2.26 1.91
C ALA A 235 -8.24 -1.25 1.93
N HIS A 236 -7.85 -0.77 0.75
CA HIS A 236 -6.74 0.15 0.55
C HIS A 236 -7.22 1.56 0.19
N PRO A 237 -7.56 2.41 1.17
CA PRO A 237 -7.89 3.81 0.90
C PRO A 237 -6.71 4.59 0.30
N GLU A 238 -5.48 4.10 0.48
CA GLU A 238 -4.25 4.70 -0.05
C GLU A 238 -4.00 4.41 -1.53
N PHE A 239 -4.65 3.40 -2.12
CA PHE A 239 -4.44 3.01 -3.51
C PHE A 239 -5.32 3.79 -4.48
N GLY A 240 -4.76 4.07 -5.66
CA GLY A 240 -5.48 4.63 -6.80
C GLY A 240 -6.03 3.55 -7.73
N ALA A 241 -6.77 3.99 -8.76
CA ALA A 241 -7.54 3.10 -9.63
C ALA A 241 -6.79 2.55 -10.85
N SER A 242 -5.58 3.08 -11.16
CA SER A 242 -4.82 2.67 -12.35
C SER A 242 -4.18 1.28 -12.18
N ALA A 243 -3.57 0.75 -13.26
CA ALA A 243 -2.88 -0.54 -13.20
C ALA A 243 -1.68 -0.52 -12.22
N LEU A 244 -1.03 0.65 -12.08
CA LEU A 244 0.00 0.93 -11.08
C LEU A 244 -0.53 1.34 -9.70
N GLN A 245 -1.85 1.23 -9.48
CA GLN A 245 -2.57 1.78 -8.33
C GLN A 245 -2.27 3.28 -8.09
N LEU A 246 -2.07 4.06 -9.16
CA LEU A 246 -1.98 5.51 -9.12
C LEU A 246 -3.35 6.15 -9.41
N GLY A 247 -3.48 7.45 -9.22
CA GLY A 247 -4.74 8.18 -9.41
C GLY A 247 -5.75 7.86 -8.29
N TRP A 248 -5.56 8.51 -7.14
CA TRP A 248 -6.36 8.26 -5.94
C TRP A 248 -7.85 8.45 -6.16
N LEU A 249 -8.63 7.63 -5.44
CA LEU A 249 -10.08 7.68 -5.41
C LEU A 249 -10.57 8.54 -4.24
N PRO A 250 -11.85 8.98 -4.24
CA PRO A 250 -12.46 9.64 -3.08
C PRO A 250 -12.27 8.85 -1.77
N ALA A 251 -12.17 7.51 -1.85
CA ALA A 251 -11.88 6.63 -0.74
C ALA A 251 -10.63 7.01 0.10
N SER A 252 -9.65 7.72 -0.47
CA SER A 252 -8.49 8.22 0.29
C SER A 252 -8.89 9.18 1.42
N ARG A 253 -10.09 9.77 1.37
CA ARG A 253 -10.67 10.53 2.50
C ARG A 253 -10.81 9.69 3.77
N LEU A 254 -10.99 8.38 3.68
CA LEU A 254 -11.05 7.50 4.85
C LEU A 254 -9.76 7.59 5.67
N LEU A 255 -8.61 7.57 5.01
CA LEU A 255 -7.31 7.70 5.68
C LEU A 255 -7.12 9.11 6.24
N ALA A 256 -7.53 10.16 5.52
CA ALA A 256 -7.50 11.53 6.04
C ALA A 256 -8.40 11.67 7.29
N ASN A 257 -9.61 11.12 7.27
CA ASN A 257 -10.53 11.14 8.39
C ASN A 257 -10.06 10.29 9.58
N ALA A 258 -9.31 9.22 9.35
CA ALA A 258 -8.62 8.50 10.42
C ALA A 258 -7.56 9.39 11.09
N LEU A 259 -6.78 10.13 10.31
CA LEU A 259 -5.76 11.06 10.83
C LEU A 259 -6.38 12.22 11.61
N LYS A 260 -7.58 12.71 11.25
CA LYS A 260 -8.33 13.71 12.04
C LYS A 260 -8.71 13.22 13.44
N GLN A 261 -8.80 11.91 13.65
CA GLN A 261 -9.15 11.31 14.94
C GLN A 261 -7.93 11.14 15.85
N VAL A 262 -6.72 11.40 15.36
CA VAL A 262 -5.50 11.31 16.15
C VAL A 262 -5.40 12.51 17.09
N GLN A 263 -5.12 12.24 18.37
CA GLN A 263 -4.87 13.28 19.35
C GLN A 263 -3.39 13.71 19.31
N PRO A 264 -3.08 14.99 19.01
CA PRO A 264 -1.70 15.47 18.99
C PRO A 264 -1.13 15.55 20.41
N ARG A 265 0.10 15.06 20.60
CA ARG A 265 0.82 15.13 21.89
C ARG A 265 2.11 15.94 21.84
N GLY A 266 2.35 16.65 20.74
CA GLY A 266 3.50 17.54 20.59
C GLY A 266 3.84 17.79 19.13
N LYS A 267 4.85 18.62 18.88
CA LYS A 267 5.40 18.83 17.53
C LYS A 267 6.64 17.95 17.35
N ALA A 268 6.78 17.29 16.20
CA ALA A 268 8.03 16.65 15.80
C ALA A 268 8.75 17.52 14.78
N ASP A 269 10.04 17.70 14.96
CA ASP A 269 10.87 18.32 13.96
C ASP A 269 11.07 17.39 12.77
N PRO A 270 11.08 17.92 11.54
CA PRO A 270 11.35 17.11 10.36
C PRO A 270 12.81 16.67 10.39
N SER A 271 13.07 15.43 9.99
CA SER A 271 14.44 15.00 9.70
C SER A 271 14.93 15.72 8.45
N THR A 272 16.02 16.47 8.56
CA THR A 272 16.71 17.06 7.41
C THR A 272 17.98 16.28 7.08
N GLY A 273 18.44 16.37 5.84
CA GLY A 273 19.72 15.79 5.44
C GLY A 273 20.12 16.21 4.02
N GLU A 274 20.99 15.41 3.42
CA GLU A 274 21.63 15.70 2.13
C GLU A 274 20.96 14.94 0.98
N VAL A 275 20.84 15.59 -0.17
CA VAL A 275 20.58 14.96 -1.47
C VAL A 275 21.89 14.89 -2.25
N SER A 276 22.43 13.68 -2.39
CA SER A 276 23.70 13.43 -3.05
C SER A 276 23.62 13.55 -4.58
N PRO A 277 24.58 14.25 -5.24
CA PRO A 277 24.69 14.25 -6.70
C PRO A 277 24.85 12.85 -7.28
N ALA A 278 25.60 11.98 -6.58
CA ALA A 278 25.88 10.62 -7.02
C ALA A 278 24.60 9.78 -7.01
N ALA A 279 23.80 9.88 -5.93
CA ALA A 279 22.53 9.17 -5.81
C ALA A 279 21.54 9.56 -6.92
N LEU A 280 21.41 10.85 -7.23
CA LEU A 280 20.56 11.31 -8.33
C LEU A 280 21.08 10.85 -9.69
N SER A 281 22.40 10.86 -9.90
CA SER A 281 23.00 10.41 -11.15
C SER A 281 22.78 8.92 -11.39
N GLU A 282 22.97 8.09 -10.36
CA GLU A 282 22.71 6.66 -10.41
C GLU A 282 21.22 6.39 -10.68
N ALA A 283 20.31 7.07 -9.96
CA ALA A 283 18.87 6.93 -10.17
C ALA A 283 18.46 7.23 -11.62
N ARG A 284 19.02 8.28 -12.25
CA ARG A 284 18.77 8.60 -13.68
C ARG A 284 19.29 7.54 -14.64
N HIS A 285 20.46 6.98 -14.35
CA HIS A 285 21.04 5.91 -15.16
C HIS A 285 20.17 4.66 -15.12
N VAL A 286 19.81 4.21 -13.91
CA VAL A 286 18.90 3.08 -13.68
C VAL A 286 17.56 3.29 -14.36
N LEU A 287 17.00 4.50 -14.29
CA LEU A 287 15.73 4.86 -14.94
C LEU A 287 15.76 4.66 -16.46
N THR A 288 16.85 5.08 -17.09
CA THR A 288 17.03 4.97 -18.55
C THR A 288 17.08 3.50 -18.95
N GLU A 289 17.91 2.72 -18.25
CA GLU A 289 18.06 1.29 -18.52
C GLU A 289 16.77 0.50 -18.24
N LEU A 290 16.07 0.85 -17.15
CA LEU A 290 14.80 0.23 -16.81
C LEU A 290 13.76 0.48 -17.90
N ARG A 291 13.66 1.70 -18.44
CA ARG A 291 12.74 2.00 -19.53
C ARG A 291 13.03 1.14 -20.77
N GLU A 292 14.29 1.08 -21.19
CA GLU A 292 14.72 0.25 -22.34
C GLU A 292 14.42 -1.23 -22.11
N THR A 293 14.66 -1.73 -20.89
CA THR A 293 14.36 -3.12 -20.51
C THR A 293 12.86 -3.41 -20.59
N LEU A 294 12.02 -2.50 -20.09
CA LEU A 294 10.56 -2.65 -20.14
C LEU A 294 10.02 -2.60 -21.57
N GLU A 295 10.57 -1.73 -22.43
CA GLU A 295 10.23 -1.68 -23.85
C GLU A 295 10.46 -3.04 -24.53
N GLN A 296 11.61 -3.68 -24.28
CA GLN A 296 11.93 -5.02 -24.80
C GLN A 296 11.00 -6.11 -24.28
N LEU A 297 10.41 -5.94 -23.10
CA LEU A 297 9.45 -6.88 -22.52
C LEU A 297 8.03 -6.74 -23.11
N THR A 298 7.71 -5.62 -23.76
CA THR A 298 6.36 -5.34 -24.27
C THR A 298 5.77 -6.49 -25.10
N PRO A 299 6.48 -7.03 -26.11
CA PRO A 299 5.92 -8.10 -26.96
C PRO A 299 5.66 -9.41 -26.19
N ARG A 300 6.34 -9.64 -25.06
CA ARG A 300 6.21 -10.88 -24.29
C ARG A 300 4.84 -11.06 -23.65
N GLY A 301 4.06 -9.98 -23.52
CA GLY A 301 2.68 -10.06 -23.02
C GLY A 301 1.78 -10.96 -23.89
N GLU A 302 2.09 -11.09 -25.18
CA GLU A 302 1.36 -11.95 -26.12
C GLU A 302 1.66 -13.44 -25.92
N LEU A 303 2.76 -13.76 -25.24
CA LEU A 303 3.19 -15.12 -24.93
C LEU A 303 2.64 -15.61 -23.59
N LEU A 304 1.94 -14.73 -22.84
CA LEU A 304 1.36 -15.09 -21.55
C LEU A 304 0.33 -16.22 -21.73
N PRO A 305 0.42 -17.30 -20.94
CA PRO A 305 -0.53 -18.40 -21.00
C PRO A 305 -1.98 -17.91 -20.81
N PRO A 306 -2.99 -18.53 -21.46
CA PRO A 306 -4.39 -18.15 -21.30
C PRO A 306 -4.91 -18.23 -19.84
N ASN A 307 -4.29 -19.07 -19.01
CA ASN A 307 -4.60 -19.21 -17.59
C ASN A 307 -3.81 -18.23 -16.69
N THR A 308 -3.15 -17.21 -17.26
CA THR A 308 -2.45 -16.18 -16.48
C THR A 308 -3.42 -15.52 -15.50
N PRO A 309 -3.11 -15.48 -14.18
CA PRO A 309 -4.02 -14.96 -13.17
C PRO A 309 -4.48 -13.53 -13.48
N PRO A 310 -5.80 -13.28 -13.53
CA PRO A 310 -6.32 -11.92 -13.66
C PRO A 310 -6.12 -11.12 -12.36
N PHE A 311 -6.01 -9.79 -12.49
CA PHE A 311 -5.77 -8.89 -11.36
C PHE A 311 -6.44 -7.54 -11.61
N LEU A 312 -7.03 -6.94 -10.58
CA LEU A 312 -7.65 -5.60 -10.65
C LEU A 312 -8.72 -5.46 -11.77
N GLY A 313 -9.41 -6.54 -12.12
CA GLY A 313 -10.37 -6.58 -13.23
C GLY A 313 -9.75 -6.70 -14.62
N TYR A 314 -8.43 -6.79 -14.74
CA TYR A 314 -7.74 -7.03 -16.00
C TYR A 314 -7.47 -8.53 -16.20
N SER A 315 -7.51 -8.98 -17.45
CA SER A 315 -6.85 -10.23 -17.83
C SER A 315 -5.33 -10.09 -17.71
N GLY A 316 -4.60 -11.20 -17.60
CA GLY A 316 -3.13 -11.17 -17.53
C GLY A 316 -2.47 -10.33 -18.64
N PRO A 317 -2.78 -10.60 -19.93
CA PRO A 317 -2.24 -9.81 -21.04
C PRO A 317 -2.64 -8.33 -21.02
N ALA A 318 -3.87 -8.02 -20.61
CA ALA A 318 -4.34 -6.63 -20.52
C ALA A 318 -3.61 -5.87 -19.40
N LEU A 319 -3.41 -6.51 -18.25
CA LEU A 319 -2.66 -5.91 -17.15
C LEU A 319 -1.20 -5.68 -17.51
N TRP A 320 -0.56 -6.66 -18.14
CA TRP A 320 0.82 -6.55 -18.63
C TRP A 320 1.00 -5.31 -19.51
N ARG A 321 0.12 -5.14 -20.50
CA ARG A 321 0.16 -3.98 -21.40
C ARG A 321 -0.04 -2.67 -20.64
N ALA A 322 -1.07 -2.59 -19.80
CA ALA A 322 -1.39 -1.37 -19.05
C ALA A 322 -0.24 -0.98 -18.11
N VAL A 323 0.36 -1.94 -17.39
CA VAL A 323 1.48 -1.68 -16.48
C VAL A 323 2.70 -1.18 -17.24
N LEU A 324 3.07 -1.78 -18.37
CA LEU A 324 4.24 -1.34 -19.14
C LEU A 324 4.05 0.06 -19.73
N GLU A 325 2.85 0.34 -20.27
CA GLU A 325 2.50 1.66 -20.80
C GLU A 325 2.54 2.74 -19.71
N GLU A 326 1.84 2.51 -18.58
CA GLU A 326 1.85 3.45 -17.45
C GLU A 326 3.26 3.62 -16.87
N SER A 327 4.03 2.54 -16.78
CA SER A 327 5.42 2.58 -16.31
C SER A 327 6.29 3.46 -17.19
N GLY A 328 6.20 3.33 -18.52
CA GLY A 328 6.95 4.19 -19.45
C GLY A 328 6.65 5.68 -19.25
N GLN A 329 5.38 6.04 -19.06
CA GLN A 329 4.97 7.42 -18.79
C GLN A 329 5.50 7.94 -17.45
N VAL A 330 5.43 7.11 -16.39
CA VAL A 330 5.96 7.47 -15.06
C VAL A 330 7.46 7.65 -15.11
N LEU A 331 8.19 6.74 -15.74
CA LEU A 331 9.65 6.80 -15.86
C LEU A 331 10.10 8.06 -16.59
N GLU A 332 9.43 8.44 -17.68
CA GLU A 332 9.76 9.68 -18.41
C GLU A 332 9.57 10.93 -17.54
N ARG A 333 8.46 11.00 -16.79
CA ARG A 333 8.18 12.13 -15.89
C ARG A 333 9.18 12.19 -14.73
N MET A 334 9.56 11.04 -14.18
CA MET A 334 10.58 10.96 -13.12
C MET A 334 11.96 11.36 -13.64
N ARG A 335 12.34 10.95 -14.85
CA ARG A 335 13.60 11.31 -15.49
C ARG A 335 13.74 12.82 -15.64
N ALA A 336 12.70 13.48 -16.12
CA ALA A 336 12.66 14.95 -16.23
C ALA A 336 12.83 15.60 -14.85
N TRP A 337 12.04 15.16 -13.86
CA TRP A 337 12.09 15.74 -12.50
C TRP A 337 13.45 15.53 -11.81
N LEU A 338 14.07 14.35 -11.92
CA LEU A 338 15.39 14.08 -11.37
C LEU A 338 16.52 14.88 -12.06
N GLY A 339 16.28 15.39 -13.28
CA GLY A 339 17.18 16.32 -13.95
C GLY A 339 17.18 17.71 -13.33
N GLU A 340 16.06 18.10 -12.72
CA GLU A 340 15.83 19.41 -12.09
C GLU A 340 15.88 19.36 -10.56
N CYS A 341 15.94 18.16 -9.97
CA CYS A 341 15.96 17.96 -8.52
C CYS A 341 17.20 18.65 -7.92
N PRO A 342 17.03 19.51 -6.90
CA PRO A 342 18.14 20.22 -6.30
C PRO A 342 19.04 19.27 -5.50
N ILE A 343 20.30 19.68 -5.34
CA ILE A 343 21.38 18.95 -4.67
C ILE A 343 21.87 19.78 -3.49
N GLY A 344 22.28 19.13 -2.41
CA GLY A 344 22.86 19.78 -1.23
C GLY A 344 22.21 19.36 0.08
N GLU A 345 22.46 20.14 1.13
CA GLU A 345 21.98 19.88 2.50
C GLU A 345 20.68 20.63 2.84
N GLY A 346 20.07 20.27 3.97
CA GLY A 346 18.92 20.98 4.54
C GLY A 346 17.56 20.56 3.96
N PHE A 347 17.53 19.54 3.09
CA PHE A 347 16.27 19.00 2.59
C PHE A 347 15.56 18.18 3.65
N VAL A 348 14.23 18.31 3.72
CA VAL A 348 13.36 17.48 4.55
C VAL A 348 13.18 16.11 3.91
N ALA A 349 13.25 15.07 4.72
CA ALA A 349 13.02 13.68 4.33
C ALA A 349 13.81 13.20 3.10
N PRO A 350 15.13 13.48 2.98
CA PRO A 350 15.94 13.03 1.85
C PRO A 350 16.05 11.51 1.77
N PHE A 351 15.78 10.80 2.88
CA PHE A 351 15.67 9.35 2.93
C PHE A 351 14.62 8.79 1.95
N LEU A 352 13.64 9.59 1.53
CA LEU A 352 12.66 9.22 0.49
C LEU A 352 13.32 8.97 -0.87
N LEU A 353 14.46 9.61 -1.15
CA LEU A 353 15.19 9.42 -2.39
C LEU A 353 16.25 8.33 -2.26
N ASP A 354 16.93 8.30 -1.11
CA ASP A 354 18.08 7.43 -0.89
C ASP A 354 18.07 6.83 0.50
N SER A 355 17.64 5.57 0.59
CA SER A 355 17.64 4.82 1.84
C SER A 355 17.75 3.33 1.55
N GLU A 356 18.84 2.73 2.02
CA GLU A 356 19.13 1.32 1.82
C GLU A 356 18.12 0.41 2.56
N PRO A 357 17.74 -0.72 1.96
CA PRO A 357 16.91 -1.72 2.61
C PRO A 357 17.61 -2.29 3.86
N ARG A 358 16.84 -2.58 4.90
CA ARG A 358 17.32 -3.28 6.11
C ARG A 358 17.49 -4.79 5.87
N PRO A 359 18.45 -5.45 6.52
CA PRO A 359 18.53 -6.90 6.52
C PRO A 359 17.24 -7.50 7.08
N ASN A 360 16.65 -8.47 6.37
CA ASN A 360 15.39 -9.15 6.74
C ASN A 360 14.10 -8.35 6.55
N GLN A 361 14.12 -7.22 5.83
CA GLN A 361 12.87 -6.55 5.48
C GLN A 361 12.12 -7.26 4.34
N ASP A 362 10.80 -7.40 4.50
CA ASP A 362 9.94 -7.94 3.45
C ASP A 362 9.42 -6.80 2.55
N PHE A 363 10.18 -6.50 1.50
CA PHE A 363 10.13 -5.27 0.70
C PHE A 363 10.34 -4.03 1.57
N GLY A 364 9.37 -3.65 2.40
CA GLY A 364 9.45 -2.56 3.36
C GLY A 364 9.72 -1.21 2.71
N PHE A 365 10.17 -0.26 3.52
CA PHE A 365 10.67 1.01 3.02
C PHE A 365 12.07 0.84 2.45
N MET A 366 12.27 1.39 1.26
CA MET A 366 13.57 1.72 0.68
C MET A 366 13.38 2.99 -0.14
N GLY A 367 14.45 3.76 -0.34
CA GLY A 367 14.40 5.02 -1.08
C GLY A 367 14.07 4.81 -2.56
N ALA A 368 13.68 5.88 -3.25
CA ALA A 368 13.27 5.85 -4.64
C ALA A 368 14.36 5.26 -5.56
N ARG A 369 15.64 5.56 -5.27
CA ARG A 369 16.79 4.98 -5.98
C ARG A 369 16.81 3.45 -5.86
N GLN A 370 16.68 2.92 -4.65
CA GLN A 370 16.70 1.49 -4.38
C GLN A 370 15.48 0.77 -5.00
N LEU A 371 14.30 1.39 -4.95
CA LEU A 371 13.10 0.87 -5.62
C LEU A 371 13.30 0.71 -7.13
N LEU A 372 13.87 1.73 -7.79
CA LEU A 372 14.17 1.68 -9.23
C LEU A 372 15.21 0.59 -9.56
N ALA A 373 16.27 0.49 -8.75
CA ALA A 373 17.29 -0.54 -8.94
C ALA A 373 16.71 -1.95 -8.81
N ARG A 374 15.83 -2.16 -7.83
CA ARG A 374 15.13 -3.44 -7.64
C ARG A 374 14.17 -3.73 -8.79
N ALA A 375 13.42 -2.73 -9.27
CA ALA A 375 12.55 -2.88 -10.43
C ALA A 375 13.33 -3.30 -11.68
N LEU A 376 14.50 -2.71 -11.93
CA LEU A 376 15.40 -3.09 -13.02
C LEU A 376 15.90 -4.53 -12.88
N GLN A 377 16.28 -4.96 -11.67
CA GLN A 377 16.67 -6.34 -11.43
C GLN A 377 15.53 -7.32 -11.78
N MET A 378 14.30 -7.02 -11.36
CA MET A 378 13.13 -7.85 -11.65
C MET A 378 12.80 -7.88 -13.14
N ALA A 379 12.88 -6.74 -13.83
CA ALA A 379 12.66 -6.65 -15.27
C ALA A 379 13.72 -7.43 -16.07
N ARG A 380 15.01 -7.30 -15.71
CA ARG A 380 16.09 -8.10 -16.31
C ARG A 380 15.89 -9.59 -16.08
N GLN A 381 15.49 -10.00 -14.88
CA GLN A 381 15.19 -11.39 -14.57
C GLN A 381 14.05 -11.90 -15.46
N ALA A 382 12.96 -11.14 -15.60
CA ALA A 382 11.85 -11.46 -16.49
C ALA A 382 12.27 -11.58 -17.97
N GLY A 383 13.23 -10.76 -18.41
CA GLY A 383 13.81 -10.80 -19.75
C GLY A 383 14.74 -12.01 -19.98
N ALA A 384 15.45 -12.46 -18.94
CA ALA A 384 16.37 -13.58 -19.03
C ALA A 384 15.65 -14.93 -19.12
N THR A 385 14.48 -15.09 -18.51
CA THR A 385 13.71 -16.34 -18.55
C THR A 385 13.05 -16.53 -19.91
N ARG A 386 13.28 -17.68 -20.55
CA ARG A 386 12.68 -17.98 -21.86
C ARG A 386 11.21 -18.39 -21.71
N PRO A 387 10.32 -18.06 -22.65
CA PRO A 387 8.89 -18.40 -22.58
C PRO A 387 8.61 -19.88 -22.29
N GLU A 388 9.38 -20.79 -22.88
CA GLU A 388 9.29 -22.23 -22.68
C GLU A 388 9.70 -22.69 -21.26
N GLU A 389 10.38 -21.85 -20.50
CA GLU A 389 10.83 -22.09 -19.12
C GLU A 389 9.90 -21.44 -18.09
N TRP A 390 8.83 -20.75 -18.53
CA TRP A 390 7.93 -20.08 -17.60
C TRP A 390 7.19 -21.12 -16.75
N PRO A 391 7.23 -20.98 -15.41
CA PRO A 391 6.57 -21.94 -14.54
C PRO A 391 5.05 -21.85 -14.76
N ALA A 392 4.35 -22.98 -14.66
CA ALA A 392 2.90 -22.96 -14.65
C ALA A 392 2.38 -22.28 -13.37
N PHE A 393 1.33 -21.48 -13.49
CA PHE A 393 0.67 -20.89 -12.34
C PHE A 393 -0.01 -21.97 -11.49
N SER A 394 0.36 -22.04 -10.22
CA SER A 394 -0.30 -22.91 -9.23
C SER A 394 -1.28 -22.15 -8.33
N GLY A 395 -1.33 -20.81 -8.46
CA GLY A 395 -2.26 -19.91 -7.78
C GLY A 395 -2.00 -18.46 -8.17
N ALA A 396 -2.87 -17.52 -7.76
CA ALA A 396 -2.74 -16.11 -8.16
C ALA A 396 -1.47 -15.40 -7.66
N TYR A 397 -0.81 -15.92 -6.63
CA TYR A 397 0.41 -15.33 -6.05
C TYR A 397 1.57 -16.31 -5.97
N ASN A 398 1.38 -17.53 -6.47
CA ASN A 398 2.44 -18.50 -6.49
C ASN A 398 3.44 -18.13 -7.59
N GLU A 399 4.64 -18.69 -7.53
CA GLU A 399 5.72 -18.38 -8.50
C GLU A 399 6.10 -16.88 -8.56
N PHE A 400 5.72 -16.07 -7.56
CA PHE A 400 5.87 -14.60 -7.59
C PHE A 400 7.30 -14.12 -7.91
N LEU A 401 8.30 -14.80 -7.35
CA LEU A 401 9.72 -14.45 -7.54
C LEU A 401 10.33 -14.98 -8.85
N HIS A 402 9.58 -15.74 -9.64
CA HIS A 402 10.13 -16.51 -10.75
C HIS A 402 9.36 -16.32 -12.06
N HIS A 403 8.06 -16.10 -12.00
CA HIS A 403 7.25 -15.91 -13.20
C HIS A 403 7.39 -14.47 -13.73
N PRO A 404 7.73 -14.25 -15.01
CA PRO A 404 7.87 -12.91 -15.60
C PRO A 404 6.65 -12.00 -15.40
N TYR A 405 5.43 -12.51 -15.58
CA TYR A 405 4.19 -11.82 -15.22
C TYR A 405 4.19 -11.21 -13.81
N HIS A 406 4.62 -11.99 -12.80
CA HIS A 406 4.64 -11.53 -11.42
C HIS A 406 5.76 -10.53 -11.16
N LEU A 407 6.93 -10.76 -11.76
CA LEU A 407 8.08 -9.86 -11.68
C LEU A 407 7.78 -8.49 -12.28
N VAL A 408 6.92 -8.39 -13.29
CA VAL A 408 6.72 -7.14 -14.05
C VAL A 408 5.41 -6.42 -13.71
N ALA A 409 4.28 -7.13 -13.61
CA ALA A 409 2.96 -6.51 -13.70
C ALA A 409 1.96 -6.82 -12.58
N SER A 410 1.94 -8.04 -12.05
CA SER A 410 0.75 -8.53 -11.33
C SER A 410 0.38 -7.83 -10.01
N THR A 411 1.33 -7.19 -9.32
CA THR A 411 1.11 -6.63 -7.98
C THR A 411 1.85 -5.31 -7.78
N TYR A 412 1.51 -4.59 -6.70
CA TYR A 412 2.26 -3.41 -6.26
C TYR A 412 3.70 -3.72 -5.82
N LEU A 413 4.08 -5.01 -5.71
CA LEU A 413 5.43 -5.48 -5.42
C LEU A 413 6.22 -5.85 -6.69
N SER A 414 5.57 -5.86 -7.85
CA SER A 414 6.21 -6.09 -9.15
C SER A 414 7.04 -4.88 -9.58
N ALA A 415 7.85 -5.01 -10.63
CA ALA A 415 8.65 -3.91 -11.18
C ALA A 415 7.80 -2.65 -11.44
N GLY A 416 6.63 -2.78 -12.05
CA GLY A 416 5.71 -1.65 -12.25
C GLY A 416 5.26 -1.02 -10.92
N GLY A 417 4.91 -1.85 -9.93
CA GLY A 417 4.55 -1.38 -8.59
C GLY A 417 5.69 -0.64 -7.87
N LEU A 418 6.93 -1.11 -8.01
CA LEU A 418 8.11 -0.45 -7.44
C LEU A 418 8.42 0.88 -8.14
N ILE A 419 8.20 0.96 -9.46
CA ILE A 419 8.30 2.22 -10.22
C ILE A 419 7.27 3.23 -9.69
N ALA A 420 6.03 2.80 -9.49
CA ALA A 420 4.99 3.64 -8.88
C ALA A 420 5.39 4.08 -7.46
N GLY A 421 5.93 3.17 -6.65
CA GLY A 421 6.45 3.46 -5.32
C GLY A 421 7.56 4.52 -5.34
N ALA A 422 8.51 4.44 -6.26
CA ALA A 422 9.59 5.40 -6.41
C ALA A 422 9.06 6.79 -6.82
N ALA A 423 8.09 6.82 -7.74
CA ALA A 423 7.42 8.04 -8.17
C ALA A 423 6.66 8.72 -7.03
N LEU A 424 5.96 7.93 -6.20
CA LEU A 424 5.25 8.40 -5.02
C LEU A 424 6.20 8.96 -3.96
N GLN A 425 7.36 8.33 -3.73
CA GLN A 425 8.38 8.85 -2.82
C GLN A 425 9.03 10.14 -3.33
N ALA A 426 9.32 10.24 -4.62
CA ALA A 426 9.78 11.48 -5.24
C ALA A 426 8.73 12.61 -5.10
N THR A 427 7.44 12.27 -5.25
CA THR A 427 6.33 13.21 -5.01
C THR A 427 6.29 13.67 -3.55
N ALA A 428 6.43 12.74 -2.61
CA ALA A 428 6.45 13.04 -1.19
C ALA A 428 7.62 13.97 -0.82
N PHE A 429 8.81 13.68 -1.35
CA PHE A 429 10.00 14.50 -1.17
C PHE A 429 9.81 15.91 -1.74
N ALA A 430 9.31 16.02 -2.98
CA ALA A 430 9.05 17.31 -3.62
C ALA A 430 8.04 18.14 -2.82
N SER A 431 6.95 17.52 -2.36
CA SER A 431 5.93 18.18 -1.53
C SER A 431 6.51 18.69 -0.21
N ALA A 432 7.27 17.84 0.49
CA ALA A 432 7.89 18.19 1.78
C ALA A 432 8.87 19.37 1.67
N ASN A 433 9.49 19.57 0.51
CA ASN A 433 10.47 20.62 0.23
C ASN A 433 9.92 21.78 -0.61
N ARG A 434 8.61 21.82 -0.88
CA ARG A 434 7.96 22.85 -1.71
C ARG A 434 8.58 22.98 -3.11
N LEU A 435 9.05 21.87 -3.66
CA LEU A 435 9.57 21.79 -5.01
C LEU A 435 8.44 21.54 -6.01
N SER A 436 8.71 21.76 -7.30
CA SER A 436 7.84 21.30 -8.37
C SER A 436 7.62 19.79 -8.24
N LEU A 437 6.36 19.37 -8.24
CA LEU A 437 6.03 17.96 -8.12
C LEU A 437 6.43 17.22 -9.41
N PRO A 438 6.99 16.00 -9.32
CA PRO A 438 7.02 15.11 -10.47
C PRO A 438 5.55 14.93 -10.87
N ARG A 439 5.18 15.25 -12.11
CA ARG A 439 3.78 15.21 -12.57
C ARG A 439 3.23 13.77 -12.69
N VAL A 440 3.64 12.88 -11.81
CA VAL A 440 3.25 11.48 -11.68
C VAL A 440 1.92 11.35 -10.92
N VAL A 441 1.57 12.35 -10.10
CA VAL A 441 0.27 12.52 -9.44
C VAL A 441 -0.07 14.02 -9.39
N PRO A 442 -1.29 14.49 -9.72
CA PRO A 442 -2.50 13.71 -9.91
C PRO A 442 -2.83 13.45 -11.40
N LEU A 443 -3.19 12.21 -11.72
CA LEU A 443 -4.33 12.00 -12.60
C LEU A 443 -5.59 12.31 -11.77
N THR A 444 -5.85 13.60 -11.54
CA THR A 444 -7.22 14.00 -11.24
C THR A 444 -8.00 13.79 -12.54
N ALA A 445 -9.25 13.36 -12.40
CA ALA A 445 -10.13 12.99 -13.49
C ALA A 445 -10.43 14.17 -14.45
N THR A 446 -9.50 14.48 -15.35
CA THR A 446 -9.68 15.19 -16.61
C THR A 446 -8.47 14.82 -17.50
N GLY A 447 -8.54 13.96 -18.51
CA GLY A 447 -9.69 13.47 -19.24
C GLY A 447 -9.61 11.97 -19.53
N ALA A 448 -10.80 11.41 -19.67
CA ALA A 448 -11.14 10.10 -20.21
C ALA A 448 -10.00 9.27 -20.81
N ASN A 449 -9.85 8.07 -20.26
CA ASN A 449 -10.01 6.84 -21.05
C ASN A 449 -10.48 5.72 -20.11
N TYR A 450 -11.76 5.78 -19.73
CA TYR A 450 -12.55 4.55 -19.79
C TYR A 450 -12.92 4.43 -21.26
N ALA A 451 -12.36 3.45 -21.96
CA ALA A 451 -12.79 3.14 -23.31
C ALA A 451 -14.28 2.75 -23.27
N GLU A 452 -15.07 3.45 -24.09
CA GLU A 452 -16.49 3.21 -24.43
C GLU A 452 -17.55 3.33 -23.33
#